data_AF-A0A7H8TDG6-F1
#
_entry.id   AF-A0A7H8TDG6-F1
#
_cell.length_a   1.000
_cell.length_b   1.000
_cell.length_c   1.000
_cell.angle_alpha   90.00
_cell.angle_beta   90.00
_cell.angle_gamma   90.00
#
_symmetry.space_group_name_H-M   'P 1'
#
loop_
_entity.id
_entity.type
_entity.pdbx_description
1 polymer ?
#
loop_
_entity_poly.entity_id
_entity_poly.type
_entity_poly.pdbx_seq_one_letter_code
_entity_poly.pdbx_strand_id
1 'polypeptide(L)' 'MAKTQKGWRVDDEIAELATARARDRGMAVGDYIAALVREDVGGLRQRGLDAAQRFLDEHQAAFDEAEDADRHMPGAHAA' A
#
# COMPACT_ATOMS: atom_id res chain seq x y z
N MET A 1 7.47 -18.26 12.97
CA MET A 1 8.63 -17.37 13.13
C MET A 1 8.53 -16.68 14.48
N ALA A 2 9.63 -16.58 15.23
CA ALA A 2 9.63 -15.83 16.49
C ALA A 2 9.44 -14.32 16.20
N LYS A 3 8.65 -13.64 17.03
CA LYS A 3 8.49 -12.18 16.94
C LYS A 3 9.73 -11.50 17.51
N THR A 4 10.27 -10.51 16.81
CA THR A 4 11.36 -9.68 17.33
C THR A 4 10.78 -8.57 18.19
N GLN A 5 11.26 -8.44 19.43
CA GLN A 5 10.89 -7.32 20.29
C GLN A 5 11.60 -6.05 19.82
N LYS A 6 10.86 -4.95 19.70
CA LYS A 6 11.39 -3.60 19.41
C LYS A 6 10.93 -2.65 20.51
N GLY A 7 11.83 -1.79 20.99
CA GLY A 7 11.55 -0.81 22.03
C GLY A 7 11.10 0.51 21.43
N TRP A 8 9.81 0.82 21.51
CA TRP A 8 9.24 2.11 21.15
C TRP A 8 8.63 2.75 22.39
N ARG A 9 8.67 4.08 22.45
CA ARG A 9 7.98 4.86 23.49
C ARG A 9 6.61 5.27 22.96
N VAL A 10 5.62 5.21 23.83
CA VAL A 10 4.24 5.55 23.54
C VAL A 10 3.65 6.14 24.82
N ASP A 11 2.72 7.08 24.67
CA ASP A 11 2.01 7.66 25.80
C ASP A 11 1.16 6.59 26.50
N ASP A 12 1.06 6.67 27.83
CA ASP A 12 0.37 5.66 28.63
C ASP A 12 -1.10 5.48 28.20
N GLU A 13 -1.80 6.58 27.90
CA GLU A 13 -3.18 6.55 27.39
C GLU A 13 -3.31 5.72 26.11
N ILE A 14 -2.35 5.86 25.18
CA ILE A 14 -2.36 5.11 23.93
C ILE A 14 -2.06 3.63 24.19
N ALA A 15 -1.17 3.31 25.12
CA ALA A 15 -0.88 1.94 25.51
C ALA A 15 -2.11 1.25 26.14
N GLU A 16 -2.85 1.97 26.98
CA GLU A 16 -4.11 1.49 27.58
C GLU A 16 -5.17 1.24 26.52
N LEU A 17 -5.38 2.21 25.60
CA LEU A 17 -6.32 2.07 24.50
C LEU A 17 -5.98 0.88 23.61
N ALA A 18 -4.71 0.74 23.20
CA ALA A 18 -4.28 -0.40 22.39
C ALA A 18 -4.52 -1.74 23.11
N THR A 19 -4.30 -1.77 24.42
CA THR A 19 -4.54 -2.95 25.26
C THR A 19 -6.01 -3.31 25.35
N ALA A 20 -6.88 -2.33 25.60
CA ALA A 20 -8.32 -2.52 25.65
C ALA A 20 -8.84 -3.03 24.29
N ARG A 21 -8.44 -2.38 23.19
CA ARG A 21 -8.89 -2.75 21.84
C ARG A 21 -8.38 -4.10 21.37
N ALA A 22 -7.19 -4.52 21.79
CA ALA A 22 -6.67 -5.84 21.54
C ALA A 22 -7.47 -6.89 22.34
N ARG A 23 -7.77 -6.61 23.61
CA ARG A 23 -8.61 -7.47 24.47
C ARG A 23 -10.01 -7.67 23.89
N ASP A 24 -10.68 -6.60 23.46
CA ASP A 24 -12.01 -6.66 22.84
C ASP A 24 -12.05 -7.61 21.64
N ARG A 25 -10.92 -7.76 20.95
CA ARG A 25 -10.75 -8.62 19.76
C ARG A 25 -10.18 -10.00 20.08
N GLY A 26 -9.90 -10.31 21.35
CA GLY A 26 -9.24 -11.56 21.73
C GLY A 26 -7.81 -11.69 21.18
N MET A 27 -7.12 -10.58 20.97
CA MET A 27 -5.79 -10.52 20.37
C MET A 27 -4.73 -10.08 21.39
N ALA A 28 -3.49 -10.52 21.20
CA ALA A 28 -2.36 -9.89 21.88
C ALA A 28 -2.15 -8.46 21.35
N VAL A 29 -1.73 -7.53 22.21
CA VAL A 29 -1.45 -6.13 21.83
C VAL A 29 -0.52 -6.03 20.63
N GLY A 30 0.55 -6.83 20.60
CA GLY A 30 1.49 -6.82 19.48
C GLY A 30 0.85 -7.27 18.16
N ASP A 31 -0.12 -8.18 18.20
CA ASP A 31 -0.85 -8.63 17.00
C ASP A 31 -1.85 -7.58 16.54
N TYR A 32 -2.50 -6.90 17.48
CA TYR A 32 -3.38 -5.77 17.17
C TYR A 32 -2.63 -4.62 16.48
N ILE A 33 -1.48 -4.21 17.04
CA ILE A 33 -0.62 -3.18 16.45
C ILE A 33 -0.13 -3.63 15.06
N ALA A 34 0.31 -4.90 14.92
CA ALA A 34 0.75 -5.41 13.63
C ALA A 34 -0.38 -5.40 12.57
N ALA A 35 -1.62 -5.69 12.96
CA ALA A 35 -2.77 -5.61 12.06
C ALA A 35 -3.03 -4.17 11.62
N LEU A 36 -3.03 -3.21 12.55
CA LEU A 36 -3.21 -1.79 12.24
C LEU A 36 -2.14 -1.28 11.25
N VAL A 37 -0.87 -1.62 11.49
CA VAL A 37 0.22 -1.20 10.60
C VAL A 37 0.07 -1.80 9.19
N ARG A 38 -0.35 -3.06 9.09
CA ARG A 38 -0.60 -3.69 7.77
C ARG A 38 -1.78 -3.08 7.05
N GLU A 39 -2.85 -2.76 7.77
CA GLU A 39 -4.04 -2.11 7.22
C GLU A 39 -3.71 -0.71 6.71
N ASP A 40 -2.96 0.07 7.48
CA ASP A 40 -2.51 1.42 7.09
C ASP A 40 -1.68 1.39 5.80
N VAL A 41 -0.67 0.51 5.73
CA VAL A 41 0.17 0.33 4.54
C VAL A 41 -0.64 -0.22 3.35
N GLY A 42 -1.53 -1.18 3.61
CA GLY A 42 -2.39 -1.79 2.60
C GLY A 42 -3.37 -0.80 1.98
N GLY A 43 -4.00 0.04 2.80
CA GLY A 43 -4.92 1.08 2.34
C GLY A 43 -4.22 2.15 1.50
N LEU A 44 -2.99 2.53 1.86
CA LEU A 44 -2.19 3.45 1.05
C LEU A 44 -1.87 2.86 -0.33
N ARG A 45 -1.47 1.58 -0.37
CA ARG A 45 -1.23 0.87 -1.64
C ARG A 45 -2.48 0.82 -2.51
N GLN A 46 -3.63 0.48 -1.93
CA GLN A 46 -4.88 0.40 -2.70
C GLN A 46 -5.24 1.75 -3.31
N ARG A 47 -5.22 2.83 -2.51
CA ARG A 47 -5.46 4.19 -3.01
C ARG A 47 -4.47 4.58 -4.11
N GLY A 48 -3.21 4.17 -4.01
CA GLY A 48 -2.20 4.40 -5.04
C GLY A 48 -2.52 3.68 -6.34
N LEU A 49 -2.95 2.41 -6.27
CA LEU A 49 -3.38 1.65 -7.45
C LEU A 49 -4.64 2.25 -8.08
N ASP A 50 -5.62 2.64 -7.28
CA ASP A 50 -6.86 3.26 -7.77
C ASP A 50 -6.55 4.61 -8.48
N ALA A 51 -5.60 5.38 -7.95
CA ALA A 51 -5.13 6.61 -8.59
C ALA A 51 -4.38 6.35 -9.90
N ALA A 52 -3.51 5.32 -9.92
CA ALA A 52 -2.79 4.92 -11.13
C ALA A 52 -3.77 4.42 -12.21
N GLN A 53 -4.78 3.63 -11.83
CA GLN A 53 -5.81 3.17 -12.75
C GLN A 53 -6.58 4.36 -13.35
N ARG A 54 -7.03 5.30 -12.51
CA ARG A 54 -7.71 6.51 -12.98
C ARG A 54 -6.83 7.31 -13.95
N PHE A 55 -5.54 7.46 -13.65
CA PHE A 55 -4.61 8.14 -14.54
C PHE A 55 -4.50 7.45 -15.90
N LEU A 56 -4.39 6.12 -15.93
CA LEU A 56 -4.37 5.36 -17.19
C LEU A 56 -5.67 5.53 -17.96
N ASP A 57 -6.82 5.43 -17.29
CA ASP A 57 -8.14 5.58 -17.91
C ASP A 57 -8.34 6.99 -18.50
N GLU A 58 -7.93 8.04 -17.76
CA GLU A 58 -8.05 9.44 -18.19
C GLU A 58 -7.12 9.79 -19.36
N HIS A 59 -5.97 9.09 -19.47
CA HIS A 59 -4.94 9.38 -20.48
C HIS A 59 -4.82 8.31 -21.57
N GLN A 60 -5.75 7.33 -21.61
CA GLN A 60 -5.76 6.22 -22.56
C GLN A 60 -5.47 6.66 -24.01
N ALA A 61 -6.19 7.69 -24.50
CA ALA A 61 -6.04 8.18 -25.87
C ALA A 61 -4.64 8.74 -26.17
N ALA A 62 -3.99 9.39 -25.19
CA ALA A 62 -2.63 9.91 -25.35
C ALA A 62 -1.60 8.77 -25.36
N PHE A 63 -1.82 7.70 -24.59
CA PHE A 63 -0.99 6.51 -24.64
C PHE A 63 -1.15 5.76 -25.96
N ASP A 64 -2.38 5.58 -26.42
CA ASP A 64 -2.68 4.95 -27.71
C ASP A 64 -2.02 5.73 -28.87
N GLU A 65 -2.13 7.06 -28.88
CA GLU A 65 -1.47 7.92 -29.86
C GLU A 65 0.06 7.79 -29.82
N ALA A 66 0.66 7.74 -28.62
CA ALA A 66 2.10 7.56 -28.47
C ALA A 66 2.57 6.17 -28.93
N GLU A 67 1.83 5.10 -28.61
CA GLU A 67 2.14 3.74 -29.08
C GLU A 67 2.00 3.62 -30.59
N ASP A 68 0.95 4.19 -31.17
CA ASP A 68 0.78 4.17 -32.62
C ASP A 68 1.88 4.98 -33.31
N ALA A 69 2.25 6.14 -32.80
CA ALA A 69 3.37 6.91 -33.34
C ALA A 69 4.70 6.12 -33.32
N ASP A 70 4.95 5.32 -32.28
CA ASP A 70 6.13 4.45 -32.18
C ASP A 70 6.05 3.26 -33.18
N ARG A 71 4.88 2.63 -33.31
CA ARG A 71 4.67 1.52 -34.29
C ARG A 71 4.77 1.97 -35.75
N HIS A 72 4.46 3.23 -36.03
CA HIS A 72 4.57 3.81 -37.36
C HIS A 72 6.00 4.26 -37.72
N MET A 73 6.98 4.13 -36.81
CA MET A 73 8.41 4.26 -37.12
C MET A 73 8.96 2.90 -37.62
N PRO A 74 9.21 2.71 -38.93
CA PRO A 74 9.69 1.44 -39.42
C PRO A 74 11.18 1.27 -39.09
N GLY A 75 11.48 0.34 -38.17
CA GLY A 75 12.77 -0.34 -38.10
C GLY A 75 13.86 0.31 -37.23
N ALA A 76 13.91 -0.10 -35.97
CA ALA A 76 15.18 -0.32 -35.25
C ALA A 76 15.11 -1.63 -34.47
N HIS A 77 14.70 -2.72 -35.13
CA HIS A 77 14.94 -4.06 -34.61
C HIS A 77 16.44 -4.34 -34.69
N ALA A 78 17.03 -4.52 -33.52
CA ALA A 78 18.44 -4.86 -33.32
C ALA A 78 18.85 -6.09 -34.16
N ALA A 79 19.94 -5.92 -34.91
CA ALA A 79 20.78 -6.99 -35.44
C ALA A 79 22.00 -7.17 -34.53
#